data_AF-A0A917ERN6-F1
#
_entry.id   AF-A0A917ERN6-F1
#
_cell.length_a   1.000
_cell.length_b   1.000
_cell.length_c   1.000
_cell.angle_alpha   90.00
_cell.angle_beta   90.00
_cell.angle_gamma   90.00
#
_symmetry.space_group_name_H-M   'P 1'
#
loop_
_entity.id
_entity.type
_entity.pdbx_description
1 polymer ?
#
loop_
_entity_poly.entity_id
_entity_poly.type
_entity_poly.pdbx_seq_one_letter_code
_entity_poly.pdbx_strand_id
1 'polypeptide(L)'
;MNLTEIFDDLCGAVILDIHIDMLNDAITMKLKIVEDDQIRNHEVVFLDVASYYYTKNEQNHRYDFYDSEQVNYLEVTTVEQLYPLGKVKLHIPDNEEWSEWYGTDVNIMLEIWNAILCIDARRISFDGELFELKPKAEFELTTDTEMEGYARFVHYTDVYCATLLGEGQHSHFNDCMSLFQGRMNKLIVAGNADVSQTLERERVERCIPYKVVHGYTIFEAVTPEQEEYIAELFYSIGSINTWAVLCIGEGVEIEFEKIKRKKLVEYIFGERWEPTFRLKPGTACAFLRYDGADLMLVENEFEMGDVKDGELDSVNGKRV
;
A
#
# COMPACT_ATOMS: atom_id res chain seq x y z
N MET A 1 -3.06 17.89 -13.11
CA MET A 1 -4.45 17.58 -12.73
C MET A 1 -4.43 16.75 -11.46
N ASN A 2 -5.48 16.78 -10.64
CA ASN A 2 -5.71 15.77 -9.60
C ASN A 2 -6.92 14.90 -9.97
N LEU A 3 -7.10 13.73 -9.32
CA LEU A 3 -8.18 12.79 -9.64
C LEU A 3 -9.59 13.41 -9.63
N THR A 4 -9.86 14.33 -8.70
CA THR A 4 -11.15 15.02 -8.62
C THR A 4 -11.40 15.86 -9.86
N GLU A 5 -10.41 16.64 -10.29
CA GLU A 5 -10.49 17.42 -11.53
C GLU A 5 -10.71 16.52 -12.75
N ILE A 6 -10.08 15.33 -12.79
CA ILE A 6 -10.31 14.35 -13.86
C ILE A 6 -11.78 13.92 -13.88
N PHE A 7 -12.30 13.45 -12.76
CA PHE A 7 -13.65 12.90 -12.69
C PHE A 7 -14.73 13.96 -12.93
N ASP A 8 -14.50 15.19 -12.49
CA ASP A 8 -15.36 16.32 -12.82
C ASP A 8 -15.38 16.59 -14.34
N ASP A 9 -14.22 16.57 -15.00
CA ASP A 9 -14.13 16.71 -16.47
C ASP A 9 -14.79 15.54 -17.22
N LEU A 10 -14.76 14.32 -16.66
CA LEU A 10 -15.40 13.15 -17.29
C LEU A 10 -16.93 13.22 -17.24
N CYS A 11 -17.51 13.94 -16.29
CA CYS A 11 -18.95 14.06 -16.16
C CYS A 11 -19.53 14.89 -17.32
N GLY A 12 -20.55 14.36 -17.98
CA GLY A 12 -21.11 14.94 -19.21
C GLY A 12 -20.36 14.58 -20.49
N ALA A 13 -19.29 13.79 -20.40
CA ALA A 13 -18.51 13.41 -21.58
C ALA A 13 -19.27 12.38 -22.44
N VAL A 14 -19.27 12.61 -23.75
CA VAL A 14 -19.83 11.68 -24.74
C VAL A 14 -18.85 10.53 -24.96
N ILE A 15 -19.33 9.31 -24.81
CA ILE A 15 -18.56 8.09 -25.02
C ILE A 15 -18.52 7.78 -26.51
N LEU A 16 -17.32 7.82 -27.08
CA LEU A 16 -17.07 7.45 -28.47
C LEU A 16 -16.76 5.97 -28.63
N ASP A 17 -16.04 5.40 -27.66
CA ASP A 17 -15.61 4.00 -27.68
C ASP A 17 -15.28 3.52 -26.26
N ILE A 18 -15.56 2.24 -25.99
CA ILE A 18 -15.10 1.53 -24.79
C ILE A 18 -14.48 0.22 -25.25
N HIS A 19 -13.23 0.01 -24.90
CA HIS A 19 -12.50 -1.23 -25.16
C HIS A 19 -12.06 -1.88 -23.85
N ILE A 20 -12.43 -3.15 -23.67
CA ILE A 20 -12.01 -3.96 -22.53
C ILE A 20 -10.99 -4.98 -23.04
N ASP A 21 -9.77 -4.88 -22.54
CA ASP A 21 -8.67 -5.79 -22.86
C ASP A 21 -8.36 -6.66 -21.64
N MET A 22 -8.90 -7.87 -21.63
CA MET A 22 -8.70 -8.83 -20.55
C MET A 22 -7.30 -9.49 -20.56
N LEU A 23 -6.51 -9.31 -21.63
CA LEU A 23 -5.16 -9.88 -21.68
C LEU A 23 -4.12 -8.94 -21.08
N ASN A 24 -4.41 -7.64 -21.09
CA ASN A 24 -3.55 -6.58 -20.56
C ASN A 24 -4.16 -5.89 -19.35
N ASP A 25 -5.23 -6.45 -18.78
CA ASP A 25 -5.93 -5.96 -17.59
C ASP A 25 -6.25 -4.45 -17.69
N ALA A 26 -6.88 -4.05 -18.80
CA ALA A 26 -7.11 -2.64 -19.11
C ALA A 26 -8.52 -2.37 -19.63
N ILE A 27 -9.06 -1.19 -19.25
CA ILE A 27 -10.29 -0.63 -19.84
C ILE A 27 -9.96 0.73 -20.41
N THR A 28 -10.11 0.89 -21.72
CA THR A 28 -9.89 2.16 -22.44
C THR A 28 -11.21 2.78 -22.81
N MET A 29 -11.38 4.07 -22.52
CA MET A 29 -12.52 4.87 -22.93
C MET A 29 -12.05 6.06 -23.75
N LYS A 30 -12.68 6.25 -24.91
CA LYS A 30 -12.50 7.46 -25.73
C LYS A 30 -13.69 8.35 -25.55
N LEU A 31 -13.42 9.57 -25.11
CA LEU A 31 -14.43 10.50 -24.67
C LEU A 31 -14.35 11.79 -25.47
N LYS A 32 -15.50 12.44 -25.62
CA LYS A 32 -15.64 13.74 -26.26
C LYS A 32 -16.38 14.67 -25.31
N ILE A 33 -15.74 15.77 -24.95
CA ILE A 33 -16.34 16.85 -24.17
C ILE A 33 -16.68 18.00 -25.11
N VAL A 34 -17.85 18.59 -24.93
CA VAL A 34 -18.32 19.76 -25.71
C VAL A 34 -18.68 20.88 -24.74
N GLU A 35 -17.80 21.88 -24.65
CA GLU A 35 -17.98 23.06 -23.80
C GLU A 35 -17.75 24.33 -24.63
N ASP A 36 -18.64 25.32 -24.53
CA ASP A 36 -18.51 26.63 -25.21
C ASP A 36 -18.13 26.53 -26.70
N ASP A 37 -18.80 25.64 -27.43
CA ASP A 37 -18.55 25.32 -28.86
C ASP A 37 -17.15 24.72 -29.16
N GLN A 38 -16.35 24.42 -28.15
CA GLN A 38 -15.09 23.70 -28.30
C GLN A 38 -15.29 22.20 -28.09
N ILE A 39 -14.64 21.42 -28.95
CA ILE A 39 -14.61 19.96 -28.87
C ILE A 39 -13.23 19.55 -28.38
N ARG A 40 -13.20 18.82 -27.27
CA ARG A 40 -11.99 18.15 -26.75
C ARG A 40 -12.23 16.66 -26.75
N ASN A 41 -11.22 15.90 -27.17
CA ASN A 41 -11.25 14.45 -27.10
C ASN A 41 -10.23 14.01 -26.06
N HIS A 42 -10.63 13.06 -25.22
CA HIS A 42 -9.82 12.54 -24.14
C HIS A 42 -9.73 11.02 -24.25
N GLU A 43 -8.60 10.48 -23.85
CA GLU A 43 -8.40 9.04 -23.67
C GLU A 43 -8.19 8.74 -22.19
N VAL A 44 -9.05 7.88 -21.65
CA VAL A 44 -8.98 7.40 -20.27
C VAL A 44 -8.66 5.92 -20.30
N VAL A 45 -7.62 5.50 -19.59
CA VAL A 45 -7.24 4.09 -19.48
C VAL A 45 -7.17 3.69 -18.03
N PHE A 46 -8.08 2.82 -17.59
CA PHE A 46 -7.94 2.11 -16.32
C PHE A 46 -6.94 0.97 -16.52
N LEU A 47 -5.95 0.90 -15.63
CA LEU A 47 -4.80 0.00 -15.71
C LEU A 47 -4.74 -0.91 -14.49
N ASP A 48 -4.21 -2.12 -14.69
CA ASP A 48 -4.17 -3.19 -13.70
C ASP A 48 -5.58 -3.45 -13.13
N VAL A 49 -6.54 -3.61 -14.04
CA VAL A 49 -7.96 -3.85 -13.74
C VAL A 49 -8.11 -5.28 -13.23
N ALA A 50 -8.37 -5.44 -11.94
CA ALA A 50 -8.59 -6.74 -11.32
C ALA A 50 -10.00 -7.28 -11.63
N SER A 51 -10.99 -6.38 -11.72
CA SER A 51 -12.35 -6.75 -12.04
C SER A 51 -13.15 -5.58 -12.62
N TYR A 52 -14.25 -5.90 -13.29
CA TYR A 52 -15.28 -4.93 -13.62
C TYR A 52 -16.66 -5.60 -13.59
N TYR A 53 -17.67 -4.81 -13.28
CA TYR A 53 -19.07 -5.21 -13.33
C TYR A 53 -19.86 -4.20 -14.16
N TYR A 54 -20.51 -4.70 -15.21
CA TYR A 54 -21.36 -3.88 -16.07
C TYR A 54 -22.80 -4.37 -16.00
N THR A 55 -23.72 -3.45 -15.70
CA THR A 55 -25.15 -3.68 -15.86
C THR A 55 -25.74 -2.57 -16.72
N LYS A 56 -26.42 -2.97 -17.79
CA LYS A 56 -27.17 -2.06 -18.65
C LYS A 56 -28.55 -1.83 -18.05
N ASN A 57 -28.96 -0.58 -17.82
CA ASN A 57 -30.32 -0.24 -17.40
C ASN A 57 -30.77 -0.87 -16.05
N GLU A 58 -31.92 -0.45 -15.56
CA GLU A 58 -32.48 -0.99 -14.31
C GLU A 58 -33.19 -2.34 -14.54
N GLN A 59 -32.87 -3.32 -13.69
CA GLN A 59 -33.61 -4.59 -13.51
C GLN A 59 -34.27 -5.20 -14.77
N ASN A 60 -35.57 -4.96 -14.95
CA ASN A 60 -36.37 -5.59 -16.00
C ASN A 60 -36.16 -4.95 -17.39
N HIS A 61 -35.53 -3.77 -17.43
CA HIS A 61 -35.24 -3.01 -18.64
C HIS A 61 -33.84 -3.26 -19.19
N ARG A 62 -33.10 -4.24 -18.62
CA ARG A 62 -31.70 -4.56 -19.00
C ARG A 62 -31.51 -4.94 -20.47
N TYR A 63 -32.55 -5.48 -21.08
CA TYR A 63 -32.54 -5.88 -22.48
C TYR A 63 -33.22 -4.87 -23.41
N ASP A 64 -33.78 -3.79 -22.85
CA ASP A 64 -34.36 -2.73 -23.66
C ASP A 64 -33.23 -2.11 -24.49
N PHE A 65 -33.43 -2.09 -25.79
CA PHE A 65 -32.49 -1.44 -26.69
C PHE A 65 -32.59 0.06 -26.44
N TYR A 66 -31.45 0.75 -26.30
CA TYR A 66 -31.48 2.21 -26.42
C TYR A 66 -31.92 2.45 -27.85
N ASP A 67 -33.12 3.00 -28.06
CA ASP A 67 -33.62 3.23 -29.40
C ASP A 67 -32.61 4.13 -30.12
N SER A 68 -31.80 3.53 -31.00
CA SER A 68 -30.74 4.23 -31.74
C SER A 68 -31.32 5.24 -32.72
N GLU A 69 -32.63 5.20 -32.97
CA GLU A 69 -33.35 6.23 -33.73
C GLU A 69 -33.70 7.45 -32.87
N GLN A 70 -33.68 7.33 -31.54
CA GLN A 70 -33.99 8.42 -30.59
C GLN A 70 -32.76 8.96 -29.85
N VAL A 71 -31.70 8.16 -29.69
CA VAL A 71 -30.47 8.55 -28.98
C VAL A 71 -29.24 8.15 -29.80
N ASN A 72 -28.44 9.14 -30.19
CA ASN A 72 -27.28 8.95 -31.06
C ASN A 72 -25.94 8.87 -30.32
N TYR A 73 -25.96 8.86 -28.98
CA TYR A 73 -24.75 8.87 -28.18
C TYR A 73 -24.97 8.28 -26.77
N LEU A 74 -23.88 7.85 -26.13
CA LEU A 74 -23.86 7.53 -24.70
C LEU A 74 -23.04 8.60 -23.98
N GLU A 75 -23.39 8.88 -22.74
CA GLU A 75 -22.77 9.94 -21.93
C GLU A 75 -22.39 9.35 -20.57
N VAL A 76 -21.24 9.74 -20.05
CA VAL A 76 -20.92 9.52 -18.64
C VAL A 76 -21.70 10.56 -17.84
N THR A 77 -22.72 10.14 -17.10
CA THR A 77 -23.56 11.05 -16.32
C THR A 77 -22.99 11.32 -14.94
N THR A 78 -22.32 10.32 -14.37
CA THR A 78 -21.71 10.42 -13.04
C THR A 78 -20.41 9.61 -13.00
N VAL A 79 -19.39 10.13 -12.32
CA VAL A 79 -18.18 9.40 -11.95
C VAL A 79 -18.00 9.50 -10.44
N GLU A 80 -17.94 8.36 -9.76
CA GLU A 80 -17.66 8.29 -8.33
C GLU A 80 -16.38 7.50 -8.06
N GLN A 81 -15.49 8.11 -7.28
CA GLN A 81 -14.44 7.37 -6.59
C GLN A 81 -15.01 6.82 -5.29
N LEU A 82 -15.07 5.50 -5.17
CA LEU A 82 -15.63 4.82 -4.01
C LEU A 82 -14.56 4.69 -2.93
N TYR A 83 -14.74 5.40 -1.82
CA TYR A 83 -13.94 5.20 -0.60
C TYR A 83 -14.81 5.38 0.66
N PRO A 84 -14.89 4.39 1.57
CA PRO A 84 -14.27 3.06 1.50
C PRO A 84 -14.73 2.26 0.28
N LEU A 85 -13.90 1.29 -0.16
CA LEU A 85 -14.11 0.54 -1.40
C LEU A 85 -15.49 -0.12 -1.44
N GLY A 86 -16.15 -0.05 -2.60
CA GLY A 86 -17.44 -0.68 -2.84
C GLY A 86 -17.28 -2.19 -2.99
N LYS A 87 -18.02 -2.98 -2.20
CA LYS A 87 -17.95 -4.45 -2.31
C LYS A 87 -18.98 -4.99 -3.29
N VAL A 88 -18.51 -5.63 -4.36
CA VAL A 88 -19.36 -6.42 -5.25
C VAL A 88 -19.12 -7.89 -4.97
N LYS A 89 -20.19 -8.62 -4.64
CA LYS A 89 -20.15 -10.06 -4.41
C LYS A 89 -21.02 -10.79 -5.41
N LEU A 90 -20.49 -11.86 -5.97
CA LEU A 90 -21.29 -12.80 -6.74
C LEU A 90 -22.09 -13.67 -5.77
N HIS A 91 -23.38 -13.80 -6.02
CA HIS A 91 -24.21 -14.78 -5.33
C HIS A 91 -24.69 -15.81 -6.34
N ILE A 92 -24.18 -17.03 -6.21
CA ILE A 92 -24.55 -18.15 -7.09
C ILE A 92 -25.30 -19.17 -6.23
N PRO A 93 -26.61 -19.36 -6.47
CA PRO A 93 -27.39 -20.36 -5.75
C PRO A 93 -26.74 -21.74 -5.86
N ASP A 94 -26.76 -22.49 -4.75
CA ASP A 94 -26.20 -23.84 -4.62
C ASP A 94 -24.67 -23.95 -4.78
N ASN A 95 -23.93 -22.84 -4.83
CA ASN A 95 -22.47 -22.84 -4.96
C ASN A 95 -21.80 -21.69 -4.17
N GLU A 96 -22.20 -21.56 -2.90
CA GLU A 96 -21.77 -20.46 -2.02
C GLU A 96 -20.24 -20.41 -1.84
N GLU A 97 -19.60 -21.55 -1.60
CA GLU A 97 -18.14 -21.64 -1.38
C GLU A 97 -17.34 -21.10 -2.57
N TRP A 98 -17.76 -21.40 -3.80
CA TRP A 98 -17.09 -20.87 -4.99
C TRP A 98 -17.35 -19.37 -5.15
N SER A 99 -18.58 -18.91 -4.90
CA SER A 99 -18.95 -17.50 -5.07
C SER A 99 -18.28 -16.55 -4.08
N GLU A 100 -17.87 -17.04 -2.90
CA GLU A 100 -17.15 -16.25 -1.89
C GLU A 100 -15.75 -15.80 -2.35
N TRP A 101 -15.10 -16.55 -3.25
CA TRP A 101 -13.73 -16.28 -3.69
C TRP A 101 -13.63 -15.20 -4.77
N TYR A 102 -14.74 -14.86 -5.43
CA TYR A 102 -14.76 -13.91 -6.56
C TYR A 102 -15.47 -12.59 -6.20
N GLY A 103 -15.39 -12.19 -4.94
CA GLY A 103 -15.72 -10.83 -4.54
C GLY A 103 -14.65 -9.85 -5.02
N THR A 104 -15.02 -8.57 -5.13
CA THR A 104 -14.11 -7.51 -5.55
C THR A 104 -14.42 -6.21 -4.82
N ASP A 105 -13.36 -5.44 -4.57
CA ASP A 105 -13.40 -4.14 -3.92
C ASP A 105 -13.22 -3.04 -4.97
N VAL A 106 -14.35 -2.63 -5.54
CA VAL A 106 -14.51 -1.60 -6.57
C VAL A 106 -14.11 -0.25 -6.02
N ASN A 107 -13.30 0.50 -6.77
CA ASN A 107 -12.88 1.85 -6.41
C ASN A 107 -13.39 2.94 -7.36
N ILE A 108 -13.91 2.58 -8.54
CA ILE A 108 -14.51 3.52 -9.48
C ILE A 108 -15.89 3.03 -9.90
N MET A 109 -16.87 3.92 -9.90
CA MET A 109 -18.18 3.71 -10.47
C MET A 109 -18.46 4.78 -11.52
N LEU A 110 -18.83 4.34 -12.72
CA LEU A 110 -19.30 5.19 -13.81
C LEU A 110 -20.78 4.93 -14.03
N GLU A 111 -21.57 5.97 -13.98
CA GLU A 111 -22.94 5.96 -14.49
C GLU A 111 -22.91 6.39 -15.96
N ILE A 112 -23.49 5.57 -16.82
CA ILE A 112 -23.62 5.80 -18.26
C ILE A 112 -25.11 5.79 -18.57
N TRP A 113 -25.77 6.94 -18.42
CA TRP A 113 -27.23 7.02 -18.41
C TRP A 113 -27.78 6.03 -17.37
N ASN A 114 -28.72 5.16 -17.74
CA ASN A 114 -29.27 4.16 -16.81
C ASN A 114 -28.36 2.93 -16.61
N ALA A 115 -27.15 2.91 -17.18
CA ALA A 115 -26.20 1.81 -17.01
C ALA A 115 -25.14 2.14 -15.95
N ILE A 116 -24.62 1.11 -15.30
CA ILE A 116 -23.54 1.23 -14.31
C ILE A 116 -22.37 0.37 -14.75
N LEU A 117 -21.17 0.96 -14.73
CA LEU A 117 -19.89 0.28 -14.86
C LEU A 117 -19.08 0.50 -13.57
N CYS A 118 -18.92 -0.57 -12.80
CA CYS A 118 -18.05 -0.61 -11.64
C CYS A 118 -16.68 -1.19 -12.05
N ILE A 119 -15.59 -0.57 -11.60
CA ILE A 119 -14.22 -0.95 -11.94
C ILE A 119 -13.39 -1.07 -10.65
N ASP A 120 -12.63 -2.15 -10.54
CA ASP A 120 -11.53 -2.33 -9.58
C ASP A 120 -10.21 -2.22 -10.35
N ALA A 121 -9.52 -1.08 -10.23
CA ALA A 121 -8.27 -0.81 -10.93
C ALA A 121 -7.22 -0.21 -10.00
N ARG A 122 -5.93 -0.49 -10.21
CA ARG A 122 -4.88 0.16 -9.39
C ARG A 122 -4.61 1.59 -9.83
N ARG A 123 -4.69 1.86 -11.13
CA ARG A 123 -4.25 3.12 -11.74
C ARG A 123 -5.21 3.60 -12.82
N ILE A 124 -5.16 4.90 -13.10
CA ILE A 124 -5.84 5.53 -14.23
C ILE A 124 -4.83 6.38 -15.00
N SER A 125 -4.88 6.30 -16.32
CA SER A 125 -4.20 7.21 -17.22
C SER A 125 -5.23 8.14 -17.85
N PHE A 126 -4.98 9.45 -17.81
CA PHE A 126 -5.79 10.46 -18.49
C PHE A 126 -4.91 11.23 -19.46
N ASP A 127 -5.18 11.12 -20.75
CA ASP A 127 -4.37 11.70 -21.84
C ASP A 127 -2.86 11.39 -21.72
N GLY A 128 -2.54 10.22 -21.17
CA GLY A 128 -1.17 9.73 -20.95
C GLY A 128 -0.54 10.11 -19.61
N GLU A 129 -1.19 10.95 -18.80
CA GLU A 129 -0.77 11.22 -17.42
C GLU A 129 -1.30 10.14 -16.47
N LEU A 130 -0.45 9.57 -15.62
CA LEU A 130 -0.75 8.43 -14.76
C LEU A 130 -1.07 8.86 -13.32
N PHE A 131 -2.12 8.29 -12.74
CA PHE A 131 -2.57 8.53 -11.38
C PHE A 131 -2.88 7.21 -10.66
N GLU A 132 -2.56 7.15 -9.37
CA GLU A 132 -2.86 5.99 -8.51
C GLU A 132 -4.30 6.07 -7.98
N LEU A 133 -5.06 4.97 -8.09
CA LEU A 133 -6.45 4.88 -7.61
C LEU A 133 -6.58 4.14 -6.28
N LYS A 134 -5.66 3.23 -5.97
CA LYS A 134 -5.58 2.54 -4.68
C LYS A 134 -4.32 2.99 -3.92
N PRO A 135 -4.41 3.19 -2.60
CA PRO A 135 -3.21 3.34 -1.80
C PRO A 135 -2.36 2.06 -1.93
N LYS A 136 -1.04 2.21 -2.00
CA LYS A 136 -0.09 1.10 -2.15
C LYS A 136 -0.07 0.16 -0.93
N ALA A 137 -0.60 0.64 0.18
CA ALA A 137 -0.79 -0.09 1.43
C ALA A 137 -1.98 0.51 2.19
N GLU A 138 -2.88 -0.34 2.68
CA GLU A 138 -3.91 0.08 3.64
C GLU A 138 -3.35 -0.12 5.05
N PHE A 139 -3.19 0.98 5.79
CA PHE A 139 -2.70 0.94 7.16
C PHE A 139 -3.87 0.95 8.14
N GLU A 140 -3.91 -0.06 8.99
CA GLU A 140 -4.85 -0.15 10.10
C GLU A 140 -4.15 0.26 11.39
N LEU A 141 -4.77 1.17 12.13
CA LEU A 141 -4.31 1.56 13.46
C LEU A 141 -4.46 0.37 14.42
N THR A 142 -3.39 0.05 15.13
CA THR A 142 -3.34 -1.06 16.07
C THR A 142 -2.70 -0.63 17.39
N THR A 143 -3.09 -1.29 18.48
CA THR A 143 -2.38 -1.17 19.76
C THR A 143 -1.27 -2.22 19.91
N ASP A 144 -1.15 -3.09 18.92
CA ASP A 144 -0.29 -4.25 18.97
C ASP A 144 1.14 -3.89 18.56
N THR A 145 2.01 -3.72 19.55
CA THR A 145 3.45 -3.74 19.36
C THR A 145 3.99 -5.15 19.62
N GLU A 146 3.53 -6.16 18.87
CA GLU A 146 3.89 -7.58 19.00
C GLU A 146 5.40 -7.89 18.81
N MET A 147 6.24 -6.86 18.80
CA MET A 147 7.68 -6.92 19.10
C MET A 147 8.01 -7.08 20.59
N GLU A 148 7.03 -7.19 21.49
CA GLU A 148 7.26 -7.38 22.92
C GLU A 148 8.24 -8.55 23.19
N GLY A 149 9.47 -8.20 23.55
CA GLY A 149 10.57 -9.14 23.82
C GLY A 149 11.69 -9.18 22.79
N TYR A 150 11.65 -8.37 21.72
CA TYR A 150 12.73 -8.22 20.73
C TYR A 150 13.21 -6.77 20.57
N ALA A 151 12.31 -5.80 20.70
CA ALA A 151 12.61 -4.37 20.68
C ALA A 151 11.62 -3.62 21.57
N ARG A 152 12.01 -2.43 22.03
CA ARG A 152 11.11 -1.49 22.71
C ARG A 152 11.04 -0.19 21.93
N PHE A 153 9.84 0.35 21.79
CA PHE A 153 9.60 1.67 21.22
C PHE A 153 9.06 2.60 22.31
N VAL A 154 9.59 3.82 22.38
CA VAL A 154 9.14 4.83 23.34
C VAL A 154 9.02 6.19 22.65
N HIS A 155 8.15 7.04 23.20
CA HIS A 155 7.81 8.33 22.61
C HIS A 155 7.25 8.18 21.19
N TYR A 156 6.29 7.27 21.01
CA TYR A 156 5.51 7.10 19.80
C TYR A 156 4.07 7.59 20.04
N THR A 157 3.38 8.00 18.98
CA THR A 157 1.96 8.39 18.99
C THR A 157 1.12 7.18 18.60
N ASP A 158 1.36 6.62 17.42
CA ASP A 158 0.54 5.57 16.86
C ASP A 158 1.36 4.38 16.33
N VAL A 159 0.66 3.26 16.14
CA VAL A 159 1.23 2.04 15.55
C VAL A 159 0.26 1.58 14.48
N TYR A 160 0.79 1.41 13.27
CA TYR A 160 0.03 1.00 12.13
C TYR A 160 0.51 -0.36 11.63
N CYS A 161 -0.42 -1.16 11.11
CA CYS A 161 -0.12 -2.39 10.40
C CYS A 161 -0.70 -2.29 9.00
N ALA A 162 0.10 -2.56 7.98
CA ALA A 162 -0.37 -2.70 6.61
C ALA A 162 -0.11 -4.11 6.10
N THR A 163 -1.14 -4.70 5.51
CA THR A 163 -0.94 -5.88 4.66
C THR A 163 -0.35 -5.39 3.34
N LEU A 164 0.82 -5.88 2.94
CA LEU A 164 1.39 -5.54 1.65
C LEU A 164 0.62 -6.32 0.57
N LEU A 165 -0.23 -5.64 -0.20
CA LEU A 165 -1.14 -6.26 -1.17
C LEU A 165 -0.47 -6.44 -2.55
N GLY A 166 0.09 -7.61 -2.81
CA GLY A 166 0.69 -7.91 -4.12
C GLY A 166 0.89 -9.41 -4.39
N GLU A 167 0.79 -9.81 -5.67
CA GLU A 167 1.17 -11.15 -6.10
C GLU A 167 2.69 -11.23 -6.28
N GLY A 168 3.41 -11.49 -5.18
CA GLY A 168 4.82 -11.88 -5.22
C GLY A 168 5.80 -10.88 -4.60
N GLN A 169 7.01 -11.36 -4.29
CA GLN A 169 8.03 -10.65 -3.50
C GLN A 169 8.46 -9.29 -4.09
N HIS A 170 8.42 -9.13 -5.42
CA HIS A 170 8.84 -7.87 -6.06
C HIS A 170 7.82 -6.74 -5.94
N SER A 171 6.51 -7.02 -5.88
CA SER A 171 5.50 -5.97 -5.67
C SER A 171 5.60 -5.41 -4.25
N HIS A 172 5.74 -6.26 -3.23
CA HIS A 172 5.84 -5.83 -1.83
C HIS A 172 7.07 -4.96 -1.58
N PHE A 173 8.20 -5.25 -2.24
CA PHE A 173 9.41 -4.44 -2.19
C PHE A 173 9.16 -3.01 -2.72
N ASN A 174 8.50 -2.88 -3.87
CA ASN A 174 8.19 -1.58 -4.46
C ASN A 174 7.24 -0.76 -3.60
N ASP A 175 6.28 -1.41 -2.95
CA ASP A 175 5.34 -0.76 -2.02
C ASP A 175 6.10 -0.21 -0.81
N CYS A 176 6.95 -1.03 -0.16
CA CYS A 176 7.85 -0.58 0.91
C CYS A 176 8.78 0.57 0.47
N MET A 177 9.37 0.47 -0.73
CA MET A 177 10.24 1.51 -1.27
C MET A 177 9.51 2.85 -1.40
N SER A 178 8.32 2.83 -1.99
CA SER A 178 7.55 4.05 -2.22
C SER A 178 7.12 4.75 -0.93
N LEU A 179 6.92 4.00 0.15
CA LEU A 179 6.55 4.54 1.46
C LEU A 179 7.73 5.28 2.12
N PHE A 180 8.96 4.83 1.92
CA PHE A 180 10.11 5.29 2.72
C PHE A 180 11.17 6.03 1.92
N GLN A 181 11.04 6.11 0.59
CA GLN A 181 11.97 6.80 -0.29
C GLN A 181 12.19 8.26 0.14
N GLY A 182 13.46 8.68 0.15
CA GLY A 182 13.94 9.98 0.58
C GLY A 182 13.91 10.21 2.09
N ARG A 183 13.52 9.20 2.89
CA ARG A 183 13.29 9.34 4.34
C ARG A 183 14.02 8.29 5.17
N MET A 184 14.73 7.35 4.54
CA MET A 184 15.45 6.29 5.27
C MET A 184 16.67 6.86 5.98
N ASN A 185 16.86 6.53 7.26
CA ASN A 185 17.96 7.06 8.05
C ASN A 185 18.93 5.97 8.52
N LYS A 186 18.40 4.90 9.09
CA LYS A 186 19.18 3.77 9.62
C LYS A 186 18.47 2.46 9.35
N LEU A 187 19.23 1.41 9.13
CA LEU A 187 18.73 0.04 9.16
C LEU A 187 19.46 -0.71 10.25
N ILE A 188 18.72 -1.36 11.14
CA ILE A 188 19.30 -2.22 12.16
C ILE A 188 18.85 -3.66 11.94
N VAL A 189 19.81 -4.57 12.01
CA VAL A 189 19.61 -5.99 11.74
C VAL A 189 20.20 -6.80 12.90
N ALA A 190 19.47 -7.79 13.38
CA ALA A 190 19.99 -8.75 14.33
C ALA A 190 20.80 -9.79 13.56
N GLY A 191 22.08 -9.93 13.90
CA GLY A 191 22.94 -10.92 13.26
C GLY A 191 22.62 -12.33 13.76
N ASN A 192 22.17 -13.21 12.88
CA ASN A 192 22.53 -14.63 12.99
C ASN A 192 23.83 -14.89 12.19
N ALA A 193 24.46 -16.05 12.35
CA ALA A 193 25.76 -16.34 11.72
C ALA A 193 25.73 -16.21 10.18
N ASP A 194 24.60 -16.56 9.55
CA ASP A 194 24.44 -16.56 8.10
C ASP A 194 24.24 -15.14 7.57
N VAL A 195 23.36 -14.37 8.20
CA VAL A 195 23.11 -12.95 7.89
C VAL A 195 24.38 -12.13 8.11
N SER A 196 25.16 -12.43 9.14
CA SER A 196 26.43 -11.74 9.39
C SER A 196 27.44 -11.92 8.25
N GLN A 197 27.54 -13.10 7.64
CA GLN A 197 28.43 -13.33 6.49
C GLN A 197 27.98 -12.59 5.23
N THR A 198 26.66 -12.58 4.97
CA THR A 198 26.08 -11.82 3.86
C THR A 198 26.35 -10.32 4.02
N LEU A 199 26.10 -9.77 5.21
CA LEU A 199 26.36 -8.37 5.53
C LEU A 199 27.85 -8.01 5.44
N GLU A 200 28.76 -8.91 5.81
CA GLU A 200 30.20 -8.70 5.67
C GLU A 200 30.69 -8.69 4.22
N ARG A 201 30.02 -9.43 3.33
CA ARG A 201 30.32 -9.39 1.89
C ARG A 201 29.81 -8.08 1.27
N GLU A 202 28.56 -7.74 1.55
CA GLU A 202 27.91 -6.50 1.12
C GLU A 202 28.69 -5.25 1.56
N ARG A 203 29.28 -5.29 2.78
CA ARG A 203 30.18 -4.26 3.32
C ARG A 203 31.30 -3.86 2.37
N VAL A 204 31.94 -4.86 1.75
CA VAL A 204 33.15 -4.64 0.92
C VAL A 204 32.77 -4.11 -0.46
N GLU A 205 31.60 -4.51 -0.96
CA GLU A 205 31.14 -4.18 -2.30
C GLU A 205 30.46 -2.80 -2.38
N ARG A 206 29.76 -2.36 -1.32
CA ARG A 206 28.86 -1.17 -1.36
C ARG A 206 29.33 0.05 -0.54
N CYS A 207 30.40 -0.05 0.25
CA CYS A 207 30.98 1.05 1.05
C CYS A 207 29.99 1.76 2.01
N ILE A 208 28.99 1.06 2.55
CA ILE A 208 28.01 1.66 3.47
C ILE A 208 28.57 1.69 4.91
N PRO A 209 28.55 2.86 5.60
CA PRO A 209 28.96 2.94 7.00
C PRO A 209 28.07 2.09 7.90
N TYR A 210 28.68 1.30 8.78
CA TYR A 210 27.94 0.54 9.76
C TYR A 210 28.73 0.38 11.05
N LYS A 211 28.05 -0.02 12.12
CA LYS A 211 28.65 -0.42 13.39
C LYS A 211 27.99 -1.69 13.92
N VAL A 212 28.75 -2.49 14.67
CA VAL A 212 28.22 -3.67 15.37
C VAL A 212 28.15 -3.39 16.85
N VAL A 213 26.96 -3.54 17.43
CA VAL A 213 26.70 -3.28 18.84
C VAL A 213 25.90 -4.44 19.41
N HIS A 214 26.44 -5.16 20.40
CA HIS A 214 25.77 -6.26 21.09
C HIS A 214 25.11 -7.33 20.19
N GLY A 215 25.72 -7.63 19.03
CA GLY A 215 25.19 -8.62 18.07
C GLY A 215 24.24 -8.03 17.00
N TYR A 216 24.07 -6.71 16.99
CA TYR A 216 23.27 -5.99 16.01
C TYR A 216 24.17 -5.23 15.04
N THR A 217 23.89 -5.35 13.75
CA THR A 217 24.49 -4.54 12.69
C THR A 217 23.62 -3.31 12.45
N ILE A 218 24.19 -2.12 12.59
CA ILE A 218 23.51 -0.85 12.40
C ILE A 218 24.15 -0.15 11.21
N PHE A 219 23.42 -0.03 10.12
CA PHE A 219 23.76 0.83 8.99
C PHE A 219 23.40 2.26 9.36
N GLU A 220 24.41 3.13 9.36
CA GLU A 220 24.29 4.53 9.75
C GLU A 220 24.29 5.43 8.52
N ALA A 221 23.47 6.49 8.52
CA ALA A 221 23.47 7.54 7.51
C ALA A 221 23.26 7.02 6.08
N VAL A 222 22.12 6.35 5.88
CA VAL A 222 21.66 5.91 4.55
C VAL A 222 21.54 7.13 3.65
N THR A 223 22.31 7.15 2.55
CA THR A 223 22.23 8.23 1.56
C THR A 223 21.17 7.90 0.50
N PRO A 224 20.66 8.90 -0.26
CA PRO A 224 19.70 8.65 -1.35
C PRO A 224 20.18 7.59 -2.35
N GLU A 225 21.49 7.51 -2.64
CA GLU A 225 22.06 6.51 -3.54
C GLU A 225 22.09 5.09 -2.94
N GLN A 226 21.88 4.96 -1.64
CA GLN A 226 21.90 3.71 -0.88
C GLN A 226 20.50 3.22 -0.52
N GLU A 227 19.45 4.05 -0.63
CA GLU A 227 18.09 3.72 -0.18
C GLU A 227 17.54 2.47 -0.84
N GLU A 228 17.65 2.34 -2.16
CA GLU A 228 17.16 1.18 -2.90
C GLU A 228 17.76 -0.13 -2.37
N TYR A 229 19.07 -0.13 -2.15
CA TYR A 229 19.78 -1.28 -1.60
C TYR A 229 19.42 -1.54 -0.13
N ILE A 230 19.30 -0.49 0.69
CA ILE A 230 18.95 -0.62 2.11
C ILE A 230 17.54 -1.18 2.27
N ALA A 231 16.60 -0.76 1.43
CA ALA A 231 15.27 -1.35 1.41
C ALA A 231 15.28 -2.80 0.94
N GLU A 232 16.12 -3.14 -0.06
CA GLU A 232 16.22 -4.52 -0.56
C GLU A 232 16.76 -5.42 0.55
N LEU A 233 17.75 -4.91 1.29
CA LEU A 233 18.31 -5.58 2.45
C LEU A 233 17.30 -5.71 3.60
N PHE A 234 16.54 -4.64 3.89
CA PHE A 234 15.47 -4.66 4.88
C PHE A 234 14.41 -5.70 4.52
N TYR A 235 13.95 -5.71 3.27
CA TYR A 235 12.92 -6.62 2.78
C TYR A 235 13.42 -8.07 2.81
N SER A 236 14.57 -8.36 2.21
CA SER A 236 15.14 -9.71 2.13
C SER A 236 15.42 -10.33 3.50
N ILE A 237 15.85 -9.54 4.48
CA ILE A 237 16.09 -10.01 5.85
C ILE A 237 14.78 -10.16 6.62
N GLY A 238 13.88 -9.19 6.50
CA GLY A 238 12.57 -9.24 7.14
C GLY A 238 11.71 -10.40 6.64
N SER A 239 11.78 -10.71 5.33
CA SER A 239 10.99 -11.78 4.70
C SER A 239 11.41 -13.20 5.09
N ILE A 240 12.61 -13.37 5.65
CA ILE A 240 13.06 -14.66 6.21
C ILE A 240 12.86 -14.72 7.74
N ASN A 241 11.95 -13.90 8.27
CA ASN A 241 11.66 -13.72 9.69
C ASN A 241 12.91 -13.42 10.54
N THR A 242 13.94 -12.81 9.94
CA THR A 242 15.06 -12.27 10.70
C THR A 242 14.73 -10.84 11.10
N TRP A 243 15.10 -10.49 12.33
CA TRP A 243 14.79 -9.18 12.89
C TRP A 243 15.56 -8.07 12.15
N ALA A 244 14.81 -7.20 11.48
CA ALA A 244 15.29 -5.98 10.83
C ALA A 244 14.32 -4.83 11.13
N VAL A 245 14.85 -3.67 11.52
CA VAL A 245 14.07 -2.45 11.75
C VAL A 245 14.66 -1.32 10.92
N LEU A 246 13.82 -0.70 10.09
CA LEU A 246 14.15 0.46 9.30
C LEU A 246 13.73 1.72 10.05
N CYS A 247 14.67 2.58 10.40
CA CYS A 247 14.40 3.89 11.02
C CYS A 247 14.23 4.96 9.93
N ILE A 248 13.16 5.72 10.04
CA ILE A 248 12.68 6.71 9.07
C ILE A 248 12.69 8.09 9.74
N GLY A 249 13.19 9.08 9.01
CA GLY A 249 13.39 10.44 9.52
C GLY A 249 14.65 10.60 10.36
N GLU A 250 15.10 11.85 10.52
CA GLU A 250 16.28 12.15 11.33
C GLU A 250 15.93 12.17 12.82
N GLY A 251 16.74 11.51 13.64
CA GLY A 251 16.66 11.66 15.09
C GLY A 251 16.07 10.49 15.86
N VAL A 252 15.86 9.34 15.22
CA VAL A 252 15.63 8.07 15.92
C VAL A 252 16.89 7.68 16.70
N GLU A 253 16.77 7.64 18.02
CA GLU A 253 17.82 7.26 18.95
C GLU A 253 17.66 5.80 19.37
N ILE A 254 18.76 5.06 19.46
CA ILE A 254 18.77 3.63 19.78
C ILE A 254 19.67 3.42 20.99
N GLU A 255 19.09 2.93 22.07
CA GLU A 255 19.80 2.53 23.29
C GLU A 255 19.72 1.02 23.46
N PHE A 256 20.78 0.38 23.95
CA PHE A 256 20.77 -1.06 24.21
C PHE A 256 20.72 -1.32 25.70
N GLU A 257 19.73 -2.10 26.12
CA GLU A 257 19.56 -2.47 27.52
C GLU A 257 19.80 -3.96 27.70
N LYS A 258 20.62 -4.30 28.68
CA LYS A 258 20.87 -5.69 29.06
C LYS A 258 19.66 -6.26 29.79
N ILE A 259 19.08 -7.32 29.22
CA ILE A 259 17.97 -8.05 29.82
C ILE A 259 18.50 -8.91 30.95
N LYS A 260 18.04 -8.65 32.19
CA LYS A 260 18.40 -9.49 33.34
C LYS A 260 17.84 -10.90 33.17
N ARG A 261 18.73 -11.89 33.12
CA ARG A 261 18.35 -13.31 33.08
C ARG A 261 18.94 -14.06 34.26
N LYS A 262 18.45 -15.28 34.49
CA LYS A 262 19.08 -16.19 35.47
C LYS A 262 20.50 -16.49 34.99
N LYS A 263 21.49 -16.51 35.90
CA LYS A 263 22.90 -16.76 35.58
C LYS A 263 23.14 -17.99 34.71
N LEU A 264 22.37 -19.06 34.91
CA LEU A 264 22.48 -20.29 34.11
C LEU A 264 22.11 -20.05 32.63
N VAL A 265 21.11 -19.22 32.35
CA VAL A 265 20.67 -18.88 30.99
C VAL A 265 21.73 -17.99 30.33
N GLU A 266 22.30 -17.03 31.05
CA GLU A 266 23.41 -16.20 30.55
C GLU A 266 24.66 -17.03 30.25
N TYR A 267 24.93 -18.07 31.05
CA TYR A 267 26.05 -18.99 30.80
C TYR A 267 25.86 -19.83 29.53
N ILE A 268 24.64 -20.29 29.26
CA ILE A 268 24.35 -21.17 28.11
C ILE A 268 24.20 -20.38 26.81
N PHE A 269 23.51 -19.24 26.85
CA PHE A 269 23.09 -18.50 25.66
C PHE A 269 23.79 -17.14 25.51
N GLY A 270 24.68 -16.78 26.44
CA GLY A 270 25.34 -15.48 26.48
C GLY A 270 24.44 -14.37 27.04
N GLU A 271 24.98 -13.16 27.02
CA GLU A 271 24.22 -11.96 27.38
C GLU A 271 23.16 -11.67 26.32
N ARG A 272 21.97 -11.23 26.76
CA ARG A 272 20.95 -10.71 25.86
C ARG A 272 20.82 -9.22 26.05
N TRP A 273 20.88 -8.52 24.93
CA TRP A 273 20.67 -7.08 24.83
C TRP A 273 19.44 -6.86 23.95
N GLU A 274 18.61 -5.90 24.32
CA GLU A 274 17.44 -5.51 23.54
C GLU A 274 17.53 -4.01 23.20
N PRO A 275 17.30 -3.62 21.94
CA PRO A 275 17.26 -2.23 21.53
C PRO A 275 15.99 -1.54 22.00
N THR A 276 16.14 -0.32 22.50
CA THR A 276 15.08 0.65 22.79
C THR A 276 15.21 1.79 21.80
N PHE A 277 14.20 1.97 20.95
CA PHE A 277 14.08 3.06 19.98
C PHE A 277 13.29 4.22 20.61
N ARG A 278 13.89 5.41 20.62
CA ARG A 278 13.23 6.64 21.03
C ARG A 278 12.91 7.46 19.79
N LEU A 279 11.63 7.68 19.53
CA LEU A 279 11.17 8.40 18.35
C LEU A 279 11.00 9.89 18.69
N LYS A 280 11.47 10.75 17.79
CA LYS A 280 11.19 12.20 17.83
C LYS A 280 9.99 12.51 16.94
N PRO A 281 9.29 13.64 17.14
CA PRO A 281 8.27 14.08 16.21
C PRO A 281 8.77 14.09 14.76
N GLY A 282 7.98 13.58 13.83
CA GLY A 282 8.35 13.41 12.42
C GLY A 282 9.25 12.20 12.14
N THR A 283 9.31 11.21 13.03
CA THR A 283 10.11 9.98 12.82
C THR A 283 9.26 8.72 12.97
N ALA A 284 9.72 7.63 12.35
CA ALA A 284 9.07 6.34 12.45
C ALA A 284 10.07 5.18 12.41
N CYS A 285 9.62 3.99 12.81
CA CYS A 285 10.33 2.74 12.68
C CYS A 285 9.43 1.71 12.00
N ALA A 286 9.94 1.10 10.92
CA ALA A 286 9.24 0.06 10.18
C ALA A 286 9.88 -1.32 10.41
N PHE A 287 9.07 -2.37 10.43
CA PHE A 287 9.54 -3.75 10.46
C PHE A 287 8.54 -4.69 9.77
N LEU A 288 9.05 -5.80 9.23
CA LEU A 288 8.24 -6.79 8.52
C LEU A 288 7.88 -7.97 9.43
N ARG A 289 6.71 -8.56 9.18
CA ARG A 289 6.21 -9.77 9.84
C ARG A 289 5.74 -10.81 8.84
N TYR A 290 5.54 -12.03 9.35
CA TYR A 290 4.89 -13.13 8.63
C TYR A 290 5.48 -13.35 7.23
N ASP A 291 6.79 -13.61 7.18
CA ASP A 291 7.54 -13.80 5.92
C ASP A 291 7.50 -12.58 4.96
N GLY A 292 7.30 -11.36 5.51
CA GLY A 292 7.24 -10.13 4.75
C GLY A 292 5.86 -9.76 4.22
N ALA A 293 4.80 -10.44 4.68
CA ALA A 293 3.42 -10.15 4.30
C ALA A 293 2.89 -8.85 4.95
N ASP A 294 3.28 -8.61 6.21
CA ASP A 294 2.79 -7.44 6.95
C ASP A 294 3.93 -6.47 7.25
N LEU A 295 3.65 -5.19 7.03
CA LEU A 295 4.50 -4.07 7.39
C LEU A 295 3.92 -3.40 8.63
N MET A 296 4.67 -3.42 9.72
CA MET A 296 4.36 -2.62 10.90
C MET A 296 5.13 -1.30 10.86
N LEU A 297 4.46 -0.23 11.25
CA LEU A 297 5.05 1.09 11.43
C LEU A 297 4.72 1.61 12.83
N VAL A 298 5.75 1.92 13.61
CA VAL A 298 5.62 2.64 14.88
C VAL A 298 6.07 4.07 14.61
N GLU A 299 5.22 5.06 14.90
CA GLU A 299 5.45 6.43 14.46
C GLU A 299 5.28 7.45 15.59
N ASN A 300 5.90 8.62 15.43
CA ASN A 300 5.70 9.76 16.32
C ASN A 300 5.46 11.02 15.48
N GLU A 301 4.20 11.44 15.36
CA GLU A 301 3.78 12.59 14.54
C GLU A 301 4.38 12.58 13.12
N PHE A 302 4.47 11.40 12.52
CA PHE A 302 5.03 11.15 11.20
C PHE A 302 3.94 11.25 10.14
N GLU A 303 4.09 12.20 9.23
CA GLU A 303 3.19 12.31 8.08
C GLU A 303 3.44 11.16 7.09
N MET A 304 2.63 10.11 7.22
CA MET A 304 2.40 9.16 6.15
C MET A 304 1.55 9.86 5.08
N GLY A 305 2.18 10.38 4.02
CA GLY A 305 1.44 11.02 2.91
C GLY A 305 0.30 10.12 2.39
N ASP A 306 -0.82 10.70 1.94
CA ASP A 306 -2.04 10.03 1.42
C ASP A 306 -2.42 8.66 2.03
N VAL A 307 -2.22 8.48 3.33
CA VAL A 307 -2.80 7.37 4.10
C VAL A 307 -3.99 7.95 4.87
N LYS A 308 -5.20 7.53 4.52
CA LYS A 308 -6.40 7.88 5.31
C LYS A 308 -6.42 7.03 6.56
N ASP A 309 -6.40 7.68 7.72
CA ASP A 309 -6.65 7.03 9.01
C ASP A 309 -7.93 6.18 8.92
N GLY A 310 -7.79 4.87 9.15
CA GLY A 310 -8.95 4.04 9.41
C GLY A 310 -9.58 4.48 10.74
N GLU A 311 -10.86 4.85 10.73
CA GLU A 311 -11.58 5.10 11.97
C GLU A 311 -11.58 3.82 12.83
N LEU A 312 -11.00 3.90 14.02
CA LEU A 312 -11.13 2.86 15.05
C LEU A 312 -12.61 2.74 15.44
N ASP A 313 -13.23 1.63 15.05
CA ASP A 313 -14.60 1.32 15.44
C ASP A 313 -14.69 1.23 16.97
N SER A 314 -15.46 2.14 17.54
CA SER A 314 -15.50 2.54 18.96
C SER A 314 -15.96 1.46 19.96
N VAL A 315 -16.03 0.20 19.55
CA VAL A 315 -16.65 -0.86 20.35
C VAL A 315 -15.69 -1.48 21.37
N ASN A 316 -14.37 -1.43 21.18
CA ASN A 316 -13.42 -2.13 22.07
C ASN A 316 -12.28 -1.28 22.67
N GLY A 317 -12.54 0.01 22.88
CA GLY A 317 -11.98 0.80 23.98
C GLY A 317 -10.46 0.78 24.21
N LYS A 318 -9.77 1.78 23.66
CA LYS A 318 -8.71 2.55 24.37
C LYS A 318 -8.37 3.86 23.62
N ARG A 319 -8.97 4.94 24.16
CA ARG A 319 -8.68 6.40 24.22
C ARG A 319 -7.79 7.09 23.17
N VAL A 320 -8.06 8.32 22.74
CA VAL A 320 -9.21 9.28 22.75
C VAL A 320 -8.94 10.17 21.55
#